data_AF-A0A2J7PUP4-F1
#
_entry.id   AF-A0A2J7PUP4-F1
#
_cell.length_a   1.000
_cell.length_b   1.000
_cell.length_c   1.000
_cell.angle_alpha   90.00
_cell.angle_beta   90.00
_cell.angle_gamma   90.00
#
_symmetry.space_group_name_H-M   'P 1'
#
loop_
_entity.id
_entity.type
_entity.pdbx_description
1 polymer ?
#
loop_
_entity_poly.entity_id
_entity_poly.type
_entity_poly.pdbx_seq_one_letter_code
_entity_poly.pdbx_strand_id
1 'polypeptide(L)'
;MAAGGDDFESWLSLKLKALNTDEGVFSTYIKGILEGEETLEDKTEALEGILSEITEDDIPTHCREILDRWKKVSQTTDGVTGNNAGCGEDMDLKLVRLLESQPRPTTVQRTYTEEERRIREAILAQYSQMSDQDDDDESDRPNEGKENGLVKNTNAAVVQQAEKEKREKAKLESQKKKEKDKEDREKQKQQQQERKEKRKTQKGERRR
;
A
#
# COMPACT_ATOMS: atom_id res chain seq x y z
N MET A 1 31.96 4.87 -10.98
CA MET A 1 32.02 3.48 -11.49
C MET A 1 32.78 2.67 -10.47
N ALA A 2 32.22 1.55 -10.03
CA ALA A 2 32.72 0.72 -8.93
C ALA A 2 34.05 0.06 -9.30
N ALA A 3 35.09 0.23 -8.48
CA ALA A 3 36.45 -0.28 -8.71
C ALA A 3 37.02 -0.91 -7.42
N GLY A 4 36.23 -1.76 -6.77
CA GLY A 4 36.64 -2.54 -5.59
C GLY A 4 36.37 -4.04 -5.71
N GLY A 5 35.65 -4.49 -6.75
CA GLY A 5 35.36 -5.90 -7.00
C GLY A 5 36.50 -6.66 -7.68
N ASP A 6 37.34 -5.98 -8.46
CA ASP A 6 38.28 -6.65 -9.37
C ASP A 6 39.47 -7.32 -8.66
N ASP A 7 39.96 -6.79 -7.52
CA ASP A 7 41.14 -7.35 -6.83
C ASP A 7 40.82 -8.57 -5.95
N PHE A 8 39.62 -8.62 -5.39
CA PHE A 8 39.15 -9.80 -4.67
C PHE A 8 38.80 -10.92 -5.65
N GLU A 9 38.01 -10.58 -6.67
CA GLU A 9 37.51 -11.52 -7.66
C GLU A 9 38.67 -12.14 -8.44
N SER A 10 39.61 -11.34 -8.96
CA SER A 10 40.80 -11.85 -9.67
C SER A 10 41.67 -12.79 -8.83
N TRP A 11 41.75 -12.56 -7.52
CA TRP A 11 42.50 -13.46 -6.64
C TRP A 11 41.73 -14.73 -6.28
N LEU A 12 40.43 -14.62 -6.02
CA LEU A 12 39.59 -15.78 -5.72
C LEU A 12 39.63 -16.73 -6.91
N SER A 13 39.51 -16.16 -8.11
CA SER A 13 39.77 -16.79 -9.40
C SER A 13 41.12 -17.50 -9.49
N LEU A 14 42.23 -16.80 -9.23
CA LEU A 14 43.59 -17.39 -9.25
C LEU A 14 43.74 -18.51 -8.22
N LYS A 15 43.14 -18.36 -7.04
CA LYS A 15 43.21 -19.34 -5.96
C LYS A 15 42.41 -20.61 -6.30
N LEU A 16 41.20 -20.47 -6.82
CA LEU A 16 40.39 -21.61 -7.29
C LEU A 16 41.05 -22.31 -8.48
N LYS A 17 41.67 -21.55 -9.39
CA LYS A 17 42.45 -22.11 -10.49
C LYS A 17 43.67 -22.90 -10.03
N ALA A 18 44.32 -22.47 -8.94
CA ALA A 18 45.42 -23.22 -8.31
C ALA A 18 44.95 -24.53 -7.68
N LEU A 19 43.69 -24.59 -7.24
CA LEU A 19 43.02 -25.79 -6.74
C LEU A 19 42.42 -26.66 -7.87
N ASN A 20 42.67 -26.30 -9.13
CA ASN A 20 42.23 -27.02 -10.33
C ASN A 20 40.69 -27.10 -10.48
N THR A 21 39.97 -26.05 -10.08
CA THR A 21 38.51 -25.97 -10.19
C THR A 21 38.01 -24.89 -11.16
N ASP A 22 36.72 -24.97 -11.51
CA ASP A 22 36.07 -23.98 -12.36
C ASP A 22 35.84 -22.67 -11.58
N GLU A 23 36.80 -21.77 -11.76
CA GLU A 23 36.76 -20.40 -11.26
C GLU A 23 35.41 -19.70 -11.53
N GLY A 24 34.82 -19.84 -12.72
CA GLY A 24 33.67 -19.00 -13.12
C GLY A 24 32.42 -19.30 -12.31
N VAL A 25 32.19 -20.58 -12.02
CA VAL A 25 31.05 -21.06 -11.25
C VAL A 25 31.29 -20.82 -9.76
N PHE A 26 32.43 -21.26 -9.25
CA PHE A 26 32.71 -21.20 -7.81
C PHE A 26 33.01 -19.79 -7.32
N SER A 27 33.67 -18.93 -8.11
CA SER A 27 33.90 -17.53 -7.70
C SER A 27 32.60 -16.77 -7.55
N THR A 28 31.65 -16.95 -8.48
CA THR A 28 30.34 -16.30 -8.42
C THR A 28 29.53 -16.79 -7.22
N TYR A 29 29.54 -18.10 -6.95
CA TYR A 29 28.81 -18.68 -5.84
C TYR A 29 29.38 -18.28 -4.47
N ILE A 30 30.71 -18.36 -4.30
CA ILE A 30 31.40 -17.93 -3.09
C ILE A 30 31.18 -16.43 -2.83
N LYS A 31 31.25 -15.60 -3.87
CA LYS A 31 30.96 -14.16 -3.76
C LYS A 31 29.53 -13.91 -3.29
N GLY A 32 28.54 -14.65 -3.82
CA GLY A 32 27.15 -14.57 -3.38
C GLY A 32 26.96 -14.89 -1.89
N ILE A 33 27.67 -15.89 -1.37
CA ILE A 33 27.64 -16.24 0.06
C ILE A 33 28.27 -15.14 0.91
N LEU A 34 29.40 -14.59 0.46
CA LEU A 34 30.10 -13.52 1.17
C LEU A 34 29.32 -12.20 1.20
N GLU A 35 28.57 -11.90 0.14
CA GLU A 35 27.66 -10.75 0.02
C GLU A 35 26.33 -10.93 0.75
N GLY A 36 25.94 -12.15 1.10
CA GLY A 36 24.69 -12.44 1.82
C GLY A 36 24.63 -11.78 3.21
N GLU A 37 23.43 -11.62 3.76
CA GLU A 37 23.20 -11.03 5.10
C GLU A 37 23.32 -12.06 6.24
N GLU A 38 23.76 -13.28 5.94
CA GLU A 38 23.90 -14.38 6.89
C GLU A 38 25.01 -14.12 7.92
N THR A 39 24.97 -14.86 9.04
CA THR A 39 25.97 -14.71 10.09
C THR A 39 27.34 -15.21 9.61
N LEU A 40 28.42 -14.77 10.26
CA LEU A 40 29.77 -15.23 9.91
C LEU A 40 29.93 -16.75 10.08
N GLU A 41 29.17 -17.35 10.99
CA GLU A 41 29.15 -18.80 11.22
C GLU A 41 28.50 -19.52 10.04
N ASP A 42 27.31 -19.08 9.62
CA ASP A 42 26.61 -19.63 8.44
C ASP A 42 27.43 -19.49 7.15
N LYS A 43 28.08 -18.33 6.95
CA LYS A 43 28.99 -18.10 5.81
C LYS A 43 30.19 -19.03 5.81
N THR A 44 30.70 -19.35 7.00
CA THR A 44 31.84 -20.27 7.14
C THR A 44 31.40 -21.69 6.81
N GLU A 45 30.26 -22.15 7.33
CA GLU A 45 29.72 -23.48 7.05
C GLU A 45 29.40 -23.67 5.56
N ALA A 46 28.75 -22.69 4.93
CA ALA A 46 28.46 -22.72 3.50
C ALA A 46 29.75 -22.76 2.64
N LEU A 47 30.77 -21.99 3.03
CA LEU A 47 32.06 -21.98 2.35
C LEU A 47 32.82 -23.29 2.55
N GLU A 48 32.80 -23.86 3.75
CA GLU A 48 33.38 -25.18 4.05
C GLU A 48 32.71 -26.28 3.22
N GLY A 49 31.38 -26.24 3.06
CA GLY A 49 30.65 -27.18 2.21
C GLY A 49 31.13 -27.18 0.76
N ILE A 50 31.30 -25.99 0.17
CA ILE A 50 31.80 -25.84 -1.20
C ILE A 50 33.25 -26.29 -1.31
N LEU A 51 34.09 -25.82 -0.40
CA LEU A 51 35.52 -26.14 -0.45
C LEU A 51 35.77 -27.63 -0.16
N SER A 52 34.89 -28.31 0.58
CA SER A 52 34.96 -29.76 0.80
C SER A 52 34.64 -30.57 -0.47
N GLU A 53 33.83 -30.03 -1.37
CA GLU A 53 33.57 -30.65 -2.68
C GLU A 53 34.72 -30.40 -3.67
N ILE A 54 35.47 -29.32 -3.47
CA ILE A 54 36.57 -28.87 -4.32
C ILE A 54 37.91 -29.51 -3.91
N THR A 55 38.18 -29.58 -2.60
CA THR A 55 39.47 -29.94 -2.01
C THR A 55 39.26 -30.72 -0.72
N GLU A 56 39.99 -31.82 -0.55
CA GLU A 56 39.94 -32.63 0.68
C GLU A 56 40.94 -32.17 1.75
N ASP A 57 41.92 -31.33 1.38
CA ASP A 57 42.97 -30.82 2.25
C ASP A 57 42.76 -29.34 2.60
N ASP A 58 43.13 -28.95 3.82
CA ASP A 58 43.25 -27.54 4.27
C ASP A 58 42.00 -26.64 4.11
N ILE A 59 40.79 -27.25 4.01
CA ILE A 59 39.49 -26.56 3.96
C ILE A 59 39.35 -25.40 4.97
N PRO A 60 39.56 -25.58 6.28
CA PRO A 60 39.39 -24.49 7.25
C PRO A 60 40.43 -23.37 7.07
N THR A 61 41.62 -23.68 6.55
CA THR A 61 42.65 -22.69 6.24
C THR A 61 42.22 -21.86 5.04
N HIS A 62 41.68 -22.50 3.99
CA HIS A 62 41.16 -21.81 2.82
C HIS A 62 39.95 -20.93 3.14
N CYS A 63 39.02 -21.40 3.97
CA CYS A 63 37.88 -20.61 4.45
C CYS A 63 38.34 -19.34 5.18
N ARG A 64 39.26 -19.48 6.14
CA ARG A 64 39.81 -18.33 6.88
C ARG A 64 40.49 -17.32 5.97
N GLU A 65 41.29 -17.78 5.01
CA GLU A 65 41.97 -16.88 4.07
C GLU A 65 40.99 -16.12 3.16
N ILE A 66 39.93 -16.78 2.68
CA ILE A 66 38.90 -16.15 1.86
C ILE A 66 38.14 -15.10 2.69
N LEU A 67 37.74 -15.44 3.93
CA LEU A 67 37.05 -14.52 4.84
C LEU A 67 37.92 -13.33 5.26
N ASP A 68 39.21 -13.55 5.56
CA ASP A 68 40.13 -12.49 5.93
C ASP A 68 40.38 -11.53 4.75
N ARG A 69 40.51 -12.06 3.53
CA ARG A 69 40.69 -11.25 2.34
C ARG A 69 39.41 -10.52 1.93
N TRP A 70 38.25 -11.14 2.10
CA TRP A 70 36.95 -10.47 1.96
C TRP A 70 36.80 -9.32 2.95
N LYS A 71 37.09 -9.57 4.24
CA LYS A 71 37.04 -8.55 5.30
C LYS A 71 37.97 -7.37 5.02
N LYS A 72 39.17 -7.62 4.49
CA LYS A 72 40.10 -6.57 4.06
C LYS A 72 39.52 -5.76 2.90
N VAL A 73 38.95 -6.42 1.90
CA VAL A 73 38.33 -5.76 0.75
C VAL A 73 37.13 -4.93 1.19
N SER A 74 36.23 -5.47 2.01
CA SER A 74 35.09 -4.74 2.60
C SER A 74 35.55 -3.51 3.40
N GLN A 75 36.60 -3.62 4.21
CA GLN A 75 37.18 -2.49 4.94
C GLN A 75 37.83 -1.44 4.02
N THR A 76 38.46 -1.84 2.92
CA THR A 76 39.05 -0.89 1.96
C THR A 76 38.01 -0.21 1.08
N THR A 77 36.91 -0.90 0.74
CA THR A 77 35.75 -0.30 0.06
C THR A 77 34.99 0.65 1.00
N ASP A 78 34.95 0.34 2.29
CA ASP A 78 34.53 1.27 3.34
C ASP A 78 35.54 2.39 3.59
N GLY A 79 36.83 2.23 3.28
CA GLY A 79 37.81 3.32 3.36
C GLY A 79 37.56 4.47 2.37
N VAL A 80 36.88 4.19 1.25
CA VAL A 80 36.51 5.19 0.23
C VAL A 80 35.03 5.60 0.30
N THR A 81 34.19 4.85 1.04
CA THR A 81 32.73 5.11 1.12
C THR A 81 32.11 4.92 2.51
N GLY A 82 32.91 4.82 3.57
CA GLY A 82 32.50 4.23 4.84
C GLY A 82 33.32 4.77 6.01
N ASN A 83 33.13 6.05 6.30
CA ASN A 83 33.34 6.64 7.63
C ASN A 83 32.34 6.07 8.68
N ASN A 84 31.97 4.78 8.59
CA ASN A 84 30.81 4.19 9.29
C ASN A 84 31.07 2.80 9.90
N ALA A 85 32.31 2.48 10.26
CA ALA A 85 32.58 1.38 11.21
C ALA A 85 32.48 1.83 12.69
N GLY A 86 31.52 2.72 12.97
CA GLY A 86 31.13 3.19 14.30
C GLY A 86 29.67 3.66 14.37
N CYS A 87 28.84 3.26 13.40
CA CYS A 87 27.52 3.88 13.13
C CYS A 87 26.38 2.83 13.10
N GLY A 88 26.45 1.78 13.92
CA GLY A 88 25.23 1.03 14.26
C GLY A 88 24.33 1.88 15.15
N GLU A 89 24.92 2.46 16.20
CA GLU A 89 24.25 3.38 17.10
C GLU A 89 23.85 4.69 16.40
N ASP A 90 24.66 5.21 15.46
CA ASP A 90 24.36 6.50 14.84
C ASP A 90 23.25 6.42 13.76
N MET A 91 22.99 5.27 13.13
CA MET A 91 21.78 5.11 12.29
C MET A 91 20.52 5.06 13.16
N ASP A 92 20.55 4.31 14.27
CA ASP A 92 19.44 4.25 15.23
C ASP A 92 19.19 5.61 15.88
N LEU A 93 20.24 6.31 16.30
CA LEU A 93 20.14 7.66 16.84
C LEU A 93 19.64 8.66 15.79
N LYS A 94 20.01 8.49 14.52
CA LYS A 94 19.51 9.32 13.41
C LYS A 94 18.05 9.01 13.09
N LEU A 95 17.62 7.75 13.18
CA LEU A 95 16.23 7.34 13.04
C LEU A 95 15.37 7.89 14.19
N VAL A 96 15.85 7.77 15.43
CA VAL A 96 15.21 8.34 16.63
C VAL A 96 15.12 9.86 16.49
N ARG A 97 16.20 10.54 16.09
CA ARG A 97 16.19 11.99 15.88
C ARG A 97 15.26 12.39 14.73
N LEU A 98 15.15 11.60 13.66
CA LEU A 98 14.22 11.85 12.56
C LEU A 98 12.76 11.65 12.98
N LEU A 99 12.47 10.61 13.77
CA LEU A 99 11.15 10.35 14.36
C LEU A 99 10.76 11.44 15.37
N GLU A 100 11.71 11.96 16.13
CA GLU A 100 11.51 13.03 17.12
C GLU A 100 11.36 14.40 16.46
N SER A 101 12.07 14.64 15.35
CA SER A 101 12.02 15.91 14.58
C SER A 101 10.88 15.97 13.55
N GLN A 102 10.22 14.85 13.25
CA GLN A 102 8.96 14.87 12.51
C GLN A 102 7.87 15.47 13.42
N PRO A 103 7.33 16.67 13.13
CA PRO A 103 6.22 17.19 13.91
C PRO A 103 5.07 16.21 13.75
N ARG A 104 4.65 15.61 14.88
CA ARG A 104 3.45 14.76 14.92
C ARG A 104 2.35 15.54 14.21
N PRO A 105 1.70 14.99 13.17
CA PRO A 105 0.54 15.64 12.59
C PRO A 105 -0.50 15.67 13.70
N THR A 106 -0.56 16.80 14.42
CA THR A 106 -1.70 17.11 15.26
C THR A 106 -2.86 17.06 14.31
N THR A 107 -3.69 16.04 14.44
CA THR A 107 -4.93 15.94 13.70
C THR A 107 -5.69 17.20 14.05
N VAL A 108 -5.68 18.17 13.13
CA VAL A 108 -6.59 19.30 13.21
C VAL A 108 -7.96 18.63 13.21
N GLN A 109 -8.59 18.59 14.37
CA GLN A 109 -9.96 18.15 14.52
C GLN A 109 -10.76 19.05 13.58
N ARG A 110 -11.09 18.55 12.38
CA ARG A 110 -11.96 19.26 11.45
C ARG A 110 -13.25 19.53 12.22
N THR A 111 -13.56 20.80 12.42
CA THR A 111 -14.84 21.22 12.97
C THR A 111 -15.88 20.97 11.89
N TYR A 112 -16.47 19.78 11.90
CA TYR A 112 -17.54 19.44 10.99
C TYR A 112 -18.70 20.40 11.21
N THR A 113 -19.24 20.93 10.11
CA THR A 113 -20.49 21.70 10.16
C THR A 113 -21.64 20.76 10.53
N GLU A 114 -22.76 21.29 11.05
CA GLU A 114 -23.93 20.47 11.43
C GLU A 114 -24.44 19.61 10.27
N GLU A 115 -24.30 20.09 9.04
CA GLU A 115 -24.68 19.38 7.82
C GLU A 115 -23.79 18.16 7.57
N GLU A 116 -22.48 18.29 7.71
CA GLU A 116 -21.54 17.16 7.56
C GLU A 116 -21.73 16.10 8.65
N ARG A 117 -22.07 16.52 9.89
CA ARG A 117 -22.37 15.58 10.98
C ARG A 117 -23.63 14.77 10.67
N ARG A 118 -24.67 15.41 10.13
CA ARG A 118 -25.90 14.74 9.72
C ARG A 118 -25.66 13.75 8.57
N ILE A 119 -24.81 14.09 7.61
CA ILE A 119 -24.43 13.19 6.52
C ILE A 119 -23.67 11.99 7.08
N ARG A 120 -22.70 12.21 7.97
CA ARG A 120 -21.95 11.13 8.63
C ARG A 120 -22.88 10.17 9.39
N GLU A 121 -23.83 10.71 10.13
CA GLU A 121 -24.82 9.92 10.87
C GLU A 121 -25.75 9.13 9.94
N ALA A 122 -26.21 9.73 8.84
CA ALA A 122 -27.04 9.02 7.85
C ALA A 122 -26.30 7.85 7.20
N ILE A 123 -25.02 8.02 6.87
CA ILE A 123 -24.18 6.95 6.33
C ILE A 123 -24.02 5.84 7.38
N LEU A 124 -23.70 6.19 8.63
CA LEU A 124 -23.59 5.23 9.73
C LEU A 124 -24.88 4.46 9.98
N ALA A 125 -26.03 5.13 9.90
CA ALA A 125 -27.35 4.50 10.02
C ALA A 125 -27.62 3.52 8.88
N GLN A 126 -27.21 3.84 7.64
CA GLN A 126 -27.33 2.93 6.50
C GLN A 126 -26.49 1.66 6.71
N TYR A 127 -25.27 1.77 7.24
CA TYR A 127 -24.46 0.60 7.59
C TYR A 127 -25.01 -0.17 8.78
N SER A 128 -25.58 0.51 9.77
CA SER A 128 -26.25 -0.13 10.90
C SER A 128 -27.47 -0.94 10.45
N GLN A 129 -28.26 -0.43 9.49
CA GLN A 129 -29.39 -1.17 8.91
C GLN A 129 -28.95 -2.36 8.05
N MET A 130 -27.79 -2.28 7.39
CA MET A 130 -27.25 -3.40 6.62
C MET A 130 -26.60 -4.49 7.49
N SER A 131 -26.15 -4.15 8.71
CA SER A 131 -25.53 -5.12 9.63
C SER A 131 -26.54 -5.85 10.54
N ASP A 132 -27.77 -5.36 10.66
CA ASP A 132 -28.84 -5.94 11.51
C ASP A 132 -29.91 -6.68 10.68
N GLN A 133 -29.72 -6.78 9.36
CA GLN A 133 -30.60 -7.48 8.41
C GLN A 133 -29.95 -8.77 7.89
N ASP A 134 -29.13 -9.43 8.72
CA ASP A 134 -28.46 -10.70 8.42
C ASP A 134 -28.96 -11.85 9.33
N ASP A 135 -30.23 -11.80 9.78
CA ASP A 135 -30.96 -12.96 10.28
C ASP A 135 -32.26 -13.12 9.47
N ASP A 136 -32.31 -14.16 8.63
CA ASP A 136 -33.35 -14.55 7.66
C ASP A 136 -33.36 -13.84 6.30
N ASP A 137 -32.49 -14.28 5.36
CA ASP A 137 -32.98 -14.91 4.12
C ASP A 137 -31.86 -15.71 3.42
N GLU A 138 -32.15 -16.97 3.13
CA GLU A 138 -31.26 -17.93 2.47
C GLU A 138 -31.51 -17.84 0.97
N SER A 139 -30.71 -17.06 0.22
CA SER A 139 -30.34 -17.37 -1.17
C SER A 139 -29.42 -16.33 -1.81
N ASP A 140 -28.38 -16.84 -2.47
CA ASP A 140 -27.48 -16.16 -3.41
C ASP A 140 -26.23 -15.48 -2.83
N ARG A 141 -25.33 -16.28 -2.24
CA ARG A 141 -23.90 -15.93 -2.19
C ARG A 141 -23.29 -16.15 -3.58
N PRO A 142 -22.83 -15.12 -4.29
CA PRO A 142 -22.00 -15.34 -5.47
C PRO A 142 -20.67 -15.90 -5.00
N ASN A 143 -20.41 -17.14 -5.41
CA ASN A 143 -19.16 -17.87 -5.32
C ASN A 143 -17.96 -16.94 -5.56
N GLU A 144 -17.31 -16.48 -4.49
CA GLU A 144 -16.04 -15.78 -4.55
C GLU A 144 -14.94 -16.77 -4.93
N GLY A 145 -14.90 -17.11 -6.22
CA GLY A 145 -13.77 -17.78 -6.85
C GLY A 145 -12.52 -16.94 -6.60
N LYS A 146 -11.71 -17.39 -5.64
CA LYS A 146 -10.29 -17.11 -5.53
C LYS A 146 -9.61 -17.72 -6.76
N GLU A 147 -9.55 -16.97 -7.84
CA GLU A 147 -8.76 -17.34 -9.01
C GLU A 147 -7.40 -16.63 -8.91
N ASN A 148 -6.41 -17.35 -8.37
CA ASN A 148 -4.99 -17.26 -8.73
C ASN A 148 -4.28 -15.89 -8.71
N GLY A 149 -4.57 -14.97 -7.78
CA GLY A 149 -3.73 -13.78 -7.57
C GLY A 149 -3.66 -12.79 -8.75
N LEU A 150 -4.44 -13.02 -9.81
CA LEU A 150 -4.66 -12.05 -10.87
C LEU A 150 -5.93 -11.25 -10.54
N VAL A 151 -5.83 -9.92 -10.66
CA VAL A 151 -6.96 -9.03 -10.45
C VAL A 151 -8.01 -9.31 -11.53
N LYS A 152 -9.27 -9.53 -11.11
CA LYS A 152 -10.39 -9.83 -12.02
C LYS A 152 -10.57 -8.68 -13.02
N ASN A 153 -10.87 -9.01 -14.28
CA ASN A 153 -11.19 -8.01 -15.29
C ASN A 153 -12.50 -7.29 -14.92
N THR A 154 -12.41 -5.99 -14.64
CA THR A 154 -13.56 -5.17 -14.21
C THR A 154 -14.29 -4.49 -15.37
N ASN A 155 -13.80 -4.57 -16.61
CA ASN A 155 -14.36 -3.82 -17.72
C ASN A 155 -15.84 -4.17 -17.99
N ALA A 156 -16.17 -5.47 -17.93
CA ALA A 156 -17.55 -5.92 -18.13
C ALA A 156 -18.47 -5.45 -16.98
N ALA A 157 -17.99 -5.53 -15.73
CA ALA A 157 -18.73 -5.06 -14.56
C ALA A 157 -18.96 -3.54 -14.60
N VAL A 158 -17.94 -2.77 -14.98
CA VAL A 158 -18.00 -1.31 -15.12
C VAL A 158 -19.02 -0.90 -16.18
N VAL A 159 -19.06 -1.58 -17.33
CA VAL A 159 -20.05 -1.29 -18.38
C VAL A 159 -21.47 -1.60 -17.91
N GLN A 160 -21.70 -2.74 -17.26
CA GLN A 160 -23.01 -3.11 -16.73
C GLN A 160 -23.48 -2.15 -15.63
N GLN A 161 -22.57 -1.73 -14.75
CA GLN A 161 -22.87 -0.75 -13.70
C GLN A 161 -23.21 0.61 -14.30
N ALA A 162 -22.44 1.11 -15.26
CA ALA A 162 -22.71 2.37 -15.94
C ALA A 162 -24.08 2.37 -16.66
N GLU A 163 -24.49 1.25 -17.26
CA GLU A 163 -25.81 1.11 -17.88
C GLU A 163 -26.94 1.13 -16.83
N LYS A 164 -26.77 0.41 -15.71
CA LYS A 164 -27.73 0.43 -14.59
C LYS A 164 -27.88 1.83 -14.02
N GLU A 165 -26.78 2.51 -13.73
CA GLU A 165 -26.78 3.89 -13.21
C GLU A 165 -27.46 4.87 -14.16
N LYS A 166 -27.21 4.74 -15.47
CA LYS A 166 -27.90 5.57 -16.48
C LYS A 166 -29.41 5.34 -16.47
N ARG A 167 -29.84 4.09 -16.30
CA ARG A 167 -31.26 3.71 -16.23
C ARG A 167 -31.93 4.25 -14.96
N GLU A 168 -31.27 4.15 -13.83
CA GLU A 168 -31.78 4.66 -12.55
C GLU A 168 -31.83 6.19 -12.52
N LYS A 169 -30.78 6.84 -13.04
CA LYS A 169 -30.76 8.30 -13.18
C LYS A 169 -31.91 8.81 -14.04
N ALA A 170 -32.21 8.15 -15.16
CA ALA A 170 -33.35 8.51 -16.00
C ALA A 170 -34.70 8.34 -15.26
N LYS A 171 -34.85 7.30 -14.44
CA LYS A 171 -36.05 7.11 -13.60
C LYS A 171 -36.19 8.22 -12.56
N LEU A 172 -35.10 8.55 -11.84
CA LEU A 172 -35.08 9.61 -10.83
C LEU A 172 -35.36 10.98 -11.44
N GLU A 173 -34.76 11.31 -12.59
CA GLU A 173 -35.02 12.58 -13.29
C GLU A 173 -36.48 12.68 -13.74
N SER A 174 -37.08 11.58 -14.22
CA SER A 174 -38.50 11.54 -14.56
C SER A 174 -39.39 11.71 -13.32
N GLN A 175 -39.06 11.09 -12.18
CA GLN A 175 -39.82 11.26 -10.94
C GLN A 175 -39.70 12.69 -10.42
N LYS A 176 -38.49 13.24 -10.34
CA LYS A 176 -38.22 14.61 -9.93
C LYS A 176 -38.93 15.64 -10.81
N LYS A 177 -39.02 15.40 -12.12
CA LYS A 177 -39.78 16.25 -13.03
C LYS A 177 -41.29 16.22 -12.72
N LYS A 178 -41.86 15.02 -12.47
CA LYS A 178 -43.27 14.88 -12.08
C LYS A 178 -43.57 15.55 -10.75
N GLU A 179 -42.67 15.44 -9.78
CA GLU A 179 -42.80 16.09 -8.47
C GLU A 179 -42.74 17.62 -8.60
N LYS A 180 -41.77 18.14 -9.35
CA LYS A 180 -41.66 19.58 -9.62
C LYS A 180 -42.91 20.13 -10.30
N ASP A 181 -43.43 19.45 -11.32
CA ASP A 181 -44.67 19.85 -12.00
C ASP A 181 -45.88 19.82 -11.04
N LYS A 182 -45.91 18.87 -10.09
CA LYS A 182 -46.96 18.77 -9.06
C LYS A 182 -46.86 19.92 -8.05
N GLU A 183 -45.66 20.21 -7.56
CA GLU A 183 -45.39 21.31 -6.63
C GLU A 183 -45.73 22.67 -7.23
N ASP A 184 -45.31 22.93 -8.48
CA ASP A 184 -45.63 24.19 -9.16
C ASP A 184 -47.13 24.38 -9.33
N ARG A 185 -47.87 23.30 -9.65
CA ARG A 185 -49.34 23.33 -9.74
C ARG A 185 -49.99 23.60 -8.38
N GLU A 186 -49.48 23.01 -7.31
CA GLU A 186 -50.00 23.23 -5.96
C GLU A 186 -49.71 24.66 -5.49
N LYS A 187 -48.49 25.16 -5.72
CA LYS A 187 -48.09 26.52 -5.41
C LYS A 187 -48.96 27.55 -6.14
N GLN A 188 -49.28 27.29 -7.41
CA GLN A 188 -50.20 28.16 -8.17
C GLN A 188 -51.62 28.14 -7.59
N LYS A 189 -52.12 26.99 -7.14
CA LYS A 189 -53.43 26.88 -6.47
C LYS A 189 -53.44 27.61 -5.12
N GLN A 190 -52.40 27.44 -4.30
CA GLN A 190 -52.27 28.12 -3.00
C GLN A 190 -52.25 29.64 -3.17
N GLN A 191 -51.45 30.16 -4.12
CA GLN A 191 -51.43 31.61 -4.41
C GLN A 191 -52.79 32.15 -4.87
N GLN A 192 -53.57 31.38 -5.63
CA GLN A 192 -54.92 31.78 -6.01
C GLN A 192 -55.89 31.79 -4.83
N GLN A 193 -55.81 30.80 -3.93
CA GLN A 193 -56.62 30.75 -2.72
C GLN A 193 -56.28 31.91 -1.78
N GLU A 194 -54.99 32.18 -1.55
CA GLU A 194 -54.53 33.28 -0.70
C GLU A 194 -54.97 34.65 -1.26
N ARG A 195 -54.89 34.85 -2.59
CA ARG A 195 -55.42 36.07 -3.24
C ARG A 195 -56.94 36.20 -3.09
N LYS A 196 -57.68 35.10 -3.18
CA LYS A 196 -59.14 35.10 -2.97
C LYS A 196 -59.50 35.40 -1.51
N GLU A 197 -58.75 34.85 -0.56
CA GLU A 197 -58.94 35.08 0.87
C GLU A 197 -58.62 36.53 1.26
N LYS A 198 -57.48 37.07 0.83
CA LYS A 198 -57.11 38.49 1.01
C LYS A 198 -58.17 39.45 0.46
N ARG A 199 -58.80 39.10 -0.67
CA ARG A 199 -59.89 39.91 -1.25
C ARG A 199 -61.22 39.75 -0.51
N LYS A 200 -61.44 38.62 0.16
CA LYS A 200 -62.65 38.34 0.96
C LYS A 200 -62.58 39.03 2.33
N THR A 201 -61.42 39.04 2.99
CA THR A 201 -61.21 39.72 4.28
C THR A 201 -61.33 41.24 4.15
N GLN A 202 -60.80 41.84 3.08
CA GLN A 202 -60.89 43.29 2.85
C GLN A 202 -62.31 43.82 2.57
N LYS A 203 -63.23 42.95 2.08
CA LYS A 203 -64.65 43.32 1.89
C LYS A 203 -65.48 43.23 3.17
N GLY A 204 -64.97 42.58 4.23
CA GLY A 204 -65.66 42.43 5.51
C GLY A 204 -65.53 43.65 6.42
N GLU A 205 -64.37 44.30 6.44
CA GLU A 205 -64.12 45.49 7.26
C GLU A 205 -64.80 46.76 6.72
N ARG A 206 -65.08 46.83 5.42
CA ARG A 206 -65.67 48.01 4.79
C ARG A 206 -67.19 48.11 4.94
N ARG A 207 -67.80 47.18 5.69
CA ARG A 207 -69.26 47.00 5.81
C ARG A 207 -69.76 47.05 7.25
N ARG A 208 -68.91 47.40 8.22
CA ARG A 208 -69.31 47.74 9.58
C ARG A 208 -69.21 49.24 9.79
#